data_AF-A0A3D0XQ36-F1
#
_entry.id   AF-A0A3D0XQ36-F1
#
_cell.length_a   1.000
_cell.length_b   1.000
_cell.length_c   1.000
_cell.angle_alpha   90.00
_cell.angle_beta   90.00
_cell.angle_gamma   90.00
#
_symmetry.space_group_name_H-M   'P 1'
#
loop_
_entity.id
_entity.type
_entity.pdbx_description
1 polymer ?
#
loop_
_entity_poly.entity_id
_entity_poly.type
_entity_poly.pdbx_seq_one_letter_code
_entity_poly.pdbx_strand_id
1 'polypeptide(L)'
;GLYHMDPQLRHPVHVCEGSVLSQLFGTEFNVNSTHHQAVRKLGRGLKATAFSPDGIIEAYEHESGLILGTQFHPERLTGPYWDDRTPNMSAYFAYFIQLVRDKSEKGQKASKES
;
A
#
# COMPACT_ATOMS: atom_id res chain seq x y z
N GLY A 1 5.77 -19.49 -15.09
CA GLY A 1 5.42 -18.91 -13.79
C GLY A 1 6.65 -18.24 -13.26
N LEU A 2 6.62 -16.92 -13.11
CA LEU A 2 7.77 -16.15 -12.64
C LEU A 2 7.98 -16.41 -11.14
N TYR A 3 9.23 -16.64 -10.76
CA TYR A 3 9.64 -16.94 -9.39
C TYR A 3 9.75 -15.64 -8.58
N HIS A 4 8.82 -15.40 -7.64
CA HIS A 4 8.72 -14.20 -6.79
C HIS A 4 9.53 -14.30 -5.47
N MET A 5 10.71 -14.93 -5.52
CA MET A 5 11.49 -15.32 -4.33
C MET A 5 12.93 -14.85 -4.34
N ASP A 6 13.21 -13.76 -5.05
CA ASP A 6 14.48 -13.09 -4.97
C ASP A 6 14.33 -11.81 -4.13
N PRO A 7 14.95 -11.72 -2.93
CA PRO A 7 14.93 -10.53 -2.09
C PRO A 7 15.48 -9.26 -2.78
N GLN A 8 16.28 -9.44 -3.83
CA GLN A 8 16.84 -8.36 -4.64
C GLN A 8 15.92 -7.96 -5.79
N LEU A 9 14.92 -8.78 -6.12
CA LEU A 9 13.99 -8.49 -7.20
C LEU A 9 13.15 -7.26 -6.84
N ARG A 10 13.12 -6.33 -7.79
CA ARG A 10 12.17 -5.24 -7.84
C ARG A 10 11.36 -5.42 -9.10
N HIS A 11 10.06 -5.23 -9.01
CA HIS A 11 9.19 -5.20 -10.18
C HIS A 11 8.29 -3.97 -10.13
N PRO A 12 7.85 -3.48 -11.29
CA PRO A 12 6.93 -2.37 -11.35
C PRO A 12 5.55 -2.78 -10.81
N VAL A 13 4.82 -1.79 -10.33
CA VAL A 13 3.38 -1.86 -10.07
C VAL A 13 2.70 -0.70 -10.76
N HIS A 14 1.54 -0.95 -11.34
CA HIS A 14 0.64 0.06 -11.88
C HIS A 14 -0.42 0.37 -10.83
N VAL A 15 -0.57 1.65 -10.50
CA VAL A 15 -1.38 2.12 -9.39
C VAL A 15 -2.57 2.90 -9.90
N CYS A 16 -3.76 2.57 -9.38
CA CYS A 16 -4.99 3.23 -9.75
C CYS A 16 -4.98 4.69 -9.31
N GLU A 17 -5.33 5.60 -10.21
CA GLU A 17 -5.52 7.01 -9.89
C GLU A 17 -6.54 7.21 -8.76
N GLY A 18 -6.27 8.19 -7.90
CA GLY A 18 -7.10 8.51 -6.74
C GLY A 18 -6.86 7.62 -5.51
N SER A 19 -6.09 6.54 -5.63
CA SER A 19 -5.64 5.72 -4.49
C SER A 19 -4.62 6.45 -3.62
N VAL A 20 -4.42 5.99 -2.38
CA VAL A 20 -3.40 6.51 -1.48
C VAL A 20 -2.01 6.39 -2.10
N LEU A 21 -1.68 5.24 -2.68
CA LEU A 21 -0.39 5.03 -3.34
C LEU A 21 -0.18 5.99 -4.50
N SER A 22 -1.21 6.27 -5.30
CA SER A 22 -1.08 7.22 -6.42
C SER A 22 -0.78 8.64 -5.95
N GLN A 23 -1.34 9.05 -4.81
CA GLN A 23 -1.11 10.38 -4.22
C GLN A 23 0.30 10.51 -3.65
N LEU A 24 0.85 9.42 -3.09
CA LEU A 24 2.16 9.44 -2.44
C LEU A 24 3.32 9.25 -3.43
N PHE A 25 3.14 8.38 -4.44
CA PHE A 25 4.24 7.85 -5.24
C PHE A 25 3.99 7.89 -6.75
N GLY A 26 2.83 8.40 -7.19
CA GLY A 26 2.44 8.38 -8.60
C GLY A 26 1.81 7.06 -9.05
N THR A 27 1.52 6.96 -10.35
CA THR A 27 0.75 5.86 -10.94
C THR A 27 1.61 4.65 -11.33
N GLU A 28 2.93 4.75 -11.24
CA GLU A 28 3.84 3.63 -11.52
C GLU A 28 5.13 3.77 -10.72
N PHE A 29 5.54 2.69 -10.04
CA PHE A 29 6.82 2.60 -9.34
C PHE A 29 7.21 1.14 -9.07
N ASN A 30 8.45 0.91 -8.65
CA ASN A 30 8.93 -0.43 -8.29
C ASN A 30 8.73 -0.76 -6.81
N VAL A 31 8.47 -2.04 -6.52
CA VAL A 31 8.36 -2.60 -5.16
C VAL A 31 9.19 -3.88 -5.01
N ASN A 32 9.41 -4.33 -3.78
CA ASN A 32 9.99 -5.65 -3.52
C ASN A 32 8.93 -6.75 -3.71
N SER A 33 9.38 -7.98 -3.99
CA SER A 33 8.50 -9.14 -4.13
C SER A 33 9.09 -10.34 -3.43
N THR A 34 8.50 -10.68 -2.29
CA THR A 34 8.87 -11.85 -1.49
C THR A 34 7.61 -12.59 -1.03
N HIS A 35 6.83 -13.13 -1.97
CA HIS A 35 5.60 -13.85 -1.66
C HIS A 35 5.37 -15.02 -2.63
N HIS A 36 4.90 -16.16 -2.10
CA HIS A 36 4.53 -17.34 -2.89
C HIS A 36 3.04 -17.37 -3.27
N GLN A 37 2.25 -16.52 -2.61
CA GLN A 37 0.80 -16.50 -2.72
C GLN A 37 0.37 -15.09 -3.14
N ALA A 38 -0.76 -15.02 -3.83
CA ALA A 38 -1.34 -13.78 -4.31
C ALA A 38 -2.84 -13.76 -3.97
N VAL A 39 -3.37 -12.55 -3.73
CA VAL A 39 -4.80 -12.35 -3.50
C VAL A 39 -5.60 -12.71 -4.76
N ARG A 40 -6.46 -13.74 -4.67
CA ARG A 40 -7.34 -14.13 -5.78
C ARG A 40 -8.67 -13.36 -5.79
N LYS A 41 -9.22 -13.07 -4.60
CA LYS A 41 -10.50 -12.37 -4.45
C LYS A 41 -10.48 -11.54 -3.17
N LEU A 42 -10.73 -10.23 -3.30
CA LEU A 42 -10.86 -9.33 -2.17
C LEU A 42 -12.19 -9.52 -1.43
N GLY A 43 -12.18 -9.26 -0.13
CA GLY A 43 -13.38 -9.21 0.70
C GLY A 43 -14.28 -8.03 0.37
N ARG A 44 -15.50 -8.01 0.95
CA ARG A 44 -16.43 -6.88 0.78
C ARG A 44 -15.79 -5.58 1.29
N GLY A 45 -16.03 -4.49 0.57
CA GLY A 45 -15.56 -3.14 0.91
C GLY A 45 -14.09 -2.90 0.56
N LEU A 46 -13.32 -3.93 0.17
CA LEU A 46 -11.96 -3.80 -0.33
C LEU A 46 -11.94 -3.60 -1.85
N LYS A 47 -11.13 -2.64 -2.29
CA LYS A 47 -10.87 -2.34 -3.70
C LYS A 47 -9.38 -2.53 -3.97
N ALA A 48 -9.03 -3.23 -5.05
CA ALA A 48 -7.65 -3.31 -5.53
C ALA A 48 -7.21 -1.93 -6.05
N THR A 49 -6.00 -1.51 -5.67
CA THR A 49 -5.46 -0.17 -5.98
C THR A 49 -4.07 -0.20 -6.59
N ALA A 50 -3.39 -1.35 -6.60
CA ALA A 50 -2.18 -1.55 -7.39
C ALA A 50 -2.11 -2.97 -7.95
N PHE A 51 -1.48 -3.10 -9.12
CA PHE A 51 -1.31 -4.37 -9.81
C PHE A 51 0.11 -4.54 -10.35
N SER A 52 0.63 -5.75 -10.36
CA SER A 52 1.84 -6.07 -11.13
C SER A 52 1.52 -6.13 -12.65
N PRO A 53 2.53 -6.13 -13.54
CA PRO A 53 2.32 -6.30 -14.99
C PRO A 53 1.55 -7.57 -15.36
N ASP A 54 1.65 -8.60 -14.52
CA ASP A 54 0.98 -9.89 -14.70
C ASP A 54 -0.46 -9.88 -14.15
N GLY A 55 -0.94 -8.73 -13.67
CA GLY A 55 -2.30 -8.54 -13.16
C GLY A 55 -2.53 -9.02 -11.72
N ILE A 56 -1.45 -9.33 -10.98
CA ILE A 56 -1.55 -9.69 -9.56
C ILE A 56 -1.89 -8.44 -8.74
N ILE A 57 -2.82 -8.55 -7.80
CA ILE A 57 -3.14 -7.47 -6.86
C ILE A 57 -1.96 -7.27 -5.91
N GLU A 58 -1.38 -6.07 -5.94
CA GLU A 58 -0.23 -5.66 -5.13
C GLU A 58 -0.60 -4.70 -4.01
N ALA A 59 -1.73 -4.01 -4.12
CA ALA A 59 -2.28 -3.19 -3.05
C ALA A 59 -3.80 -3.13 -3.10
N TYR A 60 -4.41 -2.87 -1.95
CA TYR A 60 -5.84 -2.72 -1.80
C TYR A 60 -6.20 -1.80 -0.63
N GLU A 61 -7.35 -1.15 -0.73
CA GLU A 61 -7.86 -0.19 0.24
C GLU A 61 -9.32 -0.50 0.58
N HIS A 62 -9.74 -0.23 1.80
CA HIS A 62 -11.15 -0.35 2.19
C HIS A 62 -11.91 0.96 2.01
N GLU A 63 -13.18 0.89 1.60
CA GLU A 63 -14.07 2.03 1.37
C GLU A 63 -14.29 2.93 2.62
N SER A 64 -14.04 2.41 3.82
CA SER A 64 -14.04 3.20 5.06
C SER A 64 -12.87 4.19 5.18
N GLY A 65 -11.85 4.01 4.34
CA GLY A 65 -10.62 4.80 4.32
C GLY A 65 -9.77 4.60 5.58
N LEU A 66 -9.77 3.41 6.20
CA LEU A 66 -8.97 3.09 7.39
C LEU A 66 -8.09 1.86 7.25
N ILE A 67 -8.28 1.10 6.18
CA ILE A 67 -7.53 -0.14 5.93
C ILE A 67 -6.80 0.05 4.61
N LEU A 68 -5.48 -0.05 4.69
CA LEU A 68 -4.58 -0.10 3.55
C LEU A 68 -3.81 -1.42 3.64
N GLY A 69 -3.68 -2.12 2.53
CA GLY A 69 -2.95 -3.38 2.46
C GLY A 69 -2.09 -3.46 1.21
N THR A 70 -0.94 -4.13 1.34
CA THR A 70 0.02 -4.36 0.27
C THR A 70 0.43 -5.82 0.26
N GLN A 71 0.72 -6.36 -0.92
CA GLN A 71 1.31 -7.69 -1.06
C GLN A 71 2.84 -7.63 -0.93
N PHE A 72 3.44 -6.53 -1.41
CA PHE A 72 4.83 -6.15 -1.12
C PHE A 72 5.02 -5.73 0.34
N HIS A 73 6.28 -5.60 0.75
CA HIS A 73 6.74 -5.31 2.11
C HIS A 73 7.24 -3.86 2.24
N PRO A 74 6.37 -2.86 2.53
CA PRO A 74 6.76 -1.47 2.66
C PRO A 74 7.77 -1.22 3.80
N GLU A 75 7.77 -2.05 4.84
CA GLU A 75 8.71 -1.97 5.96
C GLU A 75 10.16 -2.25 5.56
N ARG A 76 10.36 -2.95 4.42
CA ARG A 76 11.67 -3.25 3.84
C ARG A 76 12.08 -2.25 2.75
N LEU A 77 11.28 -1.20 2.52
CA LEU A 77 11.52 -0.14 1.52
C LEU A 77 11.66 1.23 2.21
N THR A 78 12.11 1.24 3.47
CA THR A 78 12.28 2.45 4.29
C THR A 78 13.54 2.36 5.16
N GLY A 79 14.01 3.51 5.64
CA GLY A 79 15.10 3.62 6.60
C GLY A 79 16.38 2.91 6.13
N PRO A 80 17.00 2.06 6.96
CA PRO A 80 18.28 1.40 6.61
C PRO A 80 18.14 0.32 5.53
N TYR A 81 16.92 -0.09 5.18
CA TYR A 81 16.66 -1.10 4.15
C TYR A 81 16.34 -0.49 2.78
N TRP A 82 16.19 0.84 2.71
CA TRP A 82 15.80 1.54 1.50
C TRP A 82 17.00 1.78 0.58
N ASP A 83 16.74 1.67 -0.73
CA ASP A 83 17.62 2.06 -1.82
C ASP A 83 16.82 2.80 -2.90
N ASP A 84 17.52 3.47 -3.81
CA ASP A 84 16.94 4.37 -4.83
C ASP A 84 16.15 3.68 -5.95
N ARG A 85 16.09 2.34 -5.95
CA ARG A 85 15.29 1.58 -6.95
C ARG A 85 13.80 1.61 -6.65
N THR A 86 13.39 2.13 -5.48
CA THR A 86 12.00 2.20 -5.02
C THR A 86 11.71 3.53 -4.32
N PRO A 87 10.46 3.99 -4.27
CA PRO A 87 10.09 5.10 -3.40
C PRO A 87 10.38 4.78 -1.94
N ASN A 88 10.75 5.79 -1.16
CA ASN A 88 10.93 5.62 0.28
C ASN A 88 9.57 5.48 0.97
N MET A 89 9.26 4.27 1.46
CA MET A 89 7.96 3.93 2.02
C MET A 89 7.70 4.54 3.41
N SER A 90 8.62 5.33 3.96
CA SER A 90 8.36 6.15 5.16
C SER A 90 7.10 7.01 4.99
N ALA A 91 6.87 7.54 3.78
CA ALA A 91 5.70 8.36 3.49
C ALA A 91 4.38 7.58 3.63
N TYR A 92 4.38 6.28 3.31
CA TYR A 92 3.21 5.41 3.46
C TYR A 92 2.84 5.22 4.94
N PHE A 93 3.83 4.96 5.80
CA PHE A 93 3.60 4.86 7.25
C PHE A 93 3.20 6.20 7.87
N ALA A 94 3.85 7.29 7.46
CA ALA A 94 3.51 8.64 7.92
C ALA A 94 2.05 9.00 7.58
N TYR A 95 1.62 8.68 6.35
CA TYR A 95 0.22 8.84 5.93
C TYR A 95 -0.73 8.05 6.82
N PHE A 96 -0.45 6.77 7.08
CA PHE A 96 -1.31 5.94 7.92
C PHE A 96 -1.41 6.47 9.36
N ILE A 97 -0.29 6.92 9.94
CA ILE A 97 -0.28 7.54 11.28
C ILE A 97 -1.16 8.79 11.30
N GLN A 98 -1.05 9.65 10.28
CA GLN A 98 -1.86 10.86 10.21
C GLN A 98 -3.34 10.52 10.05
N LEU A 99 -3.68 9.55 9.20
CA LEU A 99 -5.04 9.07 9.01
C LEU A 99 -5.68 8.60 10.33
N VAL A 100 -4.93 7.85 11.15
CA VAL A 100 -5.39 7.38 12.47
C VAL A 100 -5.61 8.54 13.45
N ARG A 101 -4.72 9.55 13.44
CA ARG A 101 -4.87 10.75 14.28
C ARG A 101 -6.13 11.53 13.92
N ASP A 102 -6.31 11.84 12.64
CA ASP A 102 -7.45 12.62 12.15
C ASP A 102 -8.79 11.97 12.49
N LYS A 103 -8.86 10.63 12.39
CA LYS A 103 -10.07 9.88 12.72
C LYS A 103 -10.33 9.83 14.23
N SER A 104 -9.27 9.76 15.04
CA SER A 104 -9.37 9.80 16.50
C SER A 104 -9.90 11.15 16.99
N GLU A 105 -9.43 12.25 16.41
CA GLU A 105 -9.89 13.61 16.76
C GLU A 105 -11.35 13.85 16.36
N LYS A 106 -11.76 13.39 15.17
CA LYS A 106 -13.16 13.46 14.72
C LYS A 106 -14.10 12.66 15.62
N GLY A 107 -13.69 11.46 16.04
CA GLY A 107 -14.45 10.64 16.99
C GLY A 107 -14.65 11.33 18.33
N GLN A 108 -13.60 11.96 18.88
CA GLN A 108 -13.68 12.70 20.14
C GLN A 108 -14.56 13.94 20.07
N LYS A 109 -14.60 14.65 18.94
CA LYS A 109 -15.50 15.80 18.75
C LYS A 109 -16.96 15.36 18.66
N ALA A 110 -17.26 14.32 17.88
CA ALA A 110 -18.62 13.79 17.74
C ALA A 110 -19.22 13.32 19.09
N SER A 111 -18.42 12.70 19.95
CA SER A 111 -18.86 12.24 21.28
C SER A 111 -19.08 13.36 22.31
N LYS A 112 -18.55 14.57 22.09
CA LYS A 112 -18.75 15.73 22.99
C LYS A 112 -19.98 16.58 22.61
N GLU A 113 -20.49 16.39 21.40
CA GLU A 113 -21.64 17.11 20.84
C GLU A 113 -22.95 16.29 20.88
N SER A 114 -22.91 15.07 21.44
CA SER A 114 -24.06 14.17 21.67
C SER A 114 -24.40 14.08 23.15
#